data_AF-A0A965TET9-F1
#
_entry.id   AF-A0A965TET9-F1
#
_cell.length_a   1.000
_cell.length_b   1.000
_cell.length_c   1.000
_cell.angle_alpha   90.00
_cell.angle_beta   90.00
_cell.angle_gamma   90.00
#
_symmetry.space_group_name_H-M   'P 1'
#
loop_
_entity.id
_entity.type
_entity.pdbx_description
1 polymer ?
#
loop_
_entity_poly.entity_id
_entity_poly.type
_entity_poly.pdbx_seq_one_letter_code
_entity_poly.pdbx_strand_id
1 'polypeptide(L)'
;MQVLTIILSTLASVVSGSALFFLQRYFKQNDKKDEERDAVKAKENVLILKSVNAVGKLTVANSIALRDGKINGEMHTALEEYGEVDKEMYEYLLERNAQK
;
A
#
# COMPACT_ATOMS: atom_id res chain seq x y z
N MET A 1 2.57 57.62 -16.59
CA MET A 1 1.52 56.88 -15.84
C MET A 1 1.19 55.54 -16.51
N GLN A 2 0.82 55.48 -17.80
CA GLN A 2 0.44 54.21 -18.47
C GLN A 2 1.55 53.15 -18.54
N VAL A 3 2.78 53.55 -18.87
CA VAL A 3 3.95 52.62 -18.95
C VAL A 3 4.25 51.96 -17.59
N LEU A 4 4.09 52.71 -16.49
CA LEU A 4 4.31 52.21 -15.13
C LEU A 4 3.28 51.13 -14.77
N THR A 5 2.00 51.34 -15.13
CA THR A 5 0.92 50.37 -14.91
C THR A 5 1.14 49.09 -15.73
N ILE A 6 1.60 49.22 -16.99
CA ILE A 6 1.91 48.07 -17.85
C ILE A 6 3.03 47.22 -17.23
N ILE A 7 4.12 47.85 -16.76
CA ILE A 7 5.24 47.15 -16.11
C ILE A 7 4.79 46.46 -14.81
N LEU A 8 4.00 47.13 -13.97
CA LEU A 8 3.47 46.54 -12.74
C LEU A 8 2.54 45.35 -13.01
N SER A 9 1.65 45.47 -14.01
CA SER A 9 0.71 44.41 -14.37
C SER A 9 1.39 43.17 -14.96
N THR A 10 2.44 43.36 -15.77
CA THR A 10 3.23 42.25 -16.32
C THR A 10 4.07 41.57 -15.24
N LEU A 11 4.71 42.33 -14.35
CA LEU A 11 5.43 41.77 -13.19
C LEU A 11 4.49 40.96 -12.27
N ALA A 12 3.31 41.50 -11.96
CA ALA A 12 2.32 40.79 -11.14
C ALA A 12 1.89 39.46 -11.79
N SER A 13 1.63 39.45 -13.11
CA SER A 13 1.27 38.23 -13.84
C SER A 13 2.40 37.19 -13.84
N VAL A 14 3.66 37.61 -13.99
CA VAL A 14 4.82 36.71 -13.97
C VAL A 14 5.02 36.11 -12.58
N VAL A 15 4.85 36.91 -11.52
CA VAL A 15 4.95 36.45 -10.12
C VAL A 15 3.83 35.47 -9.80
N SER A 16 2.58 35.77 -10.16
CA SER A 16 1.45 34.87 -9.95
C SER A 16 1.61 33.55 -10.71
N GLY A 17 2.03 33.59 -11.98
CA GLY A 17 2.29 32.39 -12.77
C GLY A 17 3.44 31.54 -12.20
N SER A 18 4.51 32.20 -11.74
CA SER A 18 5.64 31.51 -11.10
C SER A 18 5.23 30.85 -9.79
N ALA A 19 4.47 31.54 -8.93
CA ALA A 19 3.96 30.99 -7.67
C ALA A 19 3.08 29.75 -7.91
N LEU A 20 2.17 29.80 -8.89
CA LEU A 20 1.35 28.65 -9.28
C LEU A 20 2.20 27.49 -9.81
N PHE A 21 3.21 27.77 -10.62
CA PHE A 21 4.12 26.75 -11.14
C PHE A 21 4.87 26.01 -10.03
N PHE A 22 5.40 26.74 -9.03
CA PHE A 22 6.05 26.13 -7.87
C PHE A 22 5.07 25.30 -7.03
N LEU A 23 3.85 25.79 -6.81
CA LEU A 23 2.81 25.06 -6.08
C LEU A 23 2.42 23.76 -6.79
N GLN A 24 2.18 23.81 -8.10
CA GLN A 24 1.85 22.65 -8.91
C GLN A 24 3.00 21.63 -8.91
N ARG A 25 4.24 22.10 -8.97
CA ARG A 25 5.42 21.22 -8.90
C ARG A 25 5.60 20.59 -7.51
N TYR A 26 5.19 21.28 -6.45
CA TYR A 26 5.18 20.73 -5.10
C TYR A 26 4.11 19.65 -4.94
N PHE A 27 2.86 19.91 -5.35
CA PHE A 27 1.80 18.90 -5.32
C PHE A 27 2.15 17.67 -6.15
N LYS A 28 2.65 17.86 -7.37
CA LYS A 28 3.07 16.73 -8.23
C LYS A 28 4.20 15.90 -7.65
N GLN A 29 5.06 16.46 -6.78
CA GLN A 29 6.06 15.68 -6.05
C GLN A 29 5.47 14.93 -4.86
N ASN A 30 4.53 15.53 -4.14
CA ASN A 30 3.85 14.88 -3.03
C ASN A 30 2.93 13.75 -3.52
N ASP A 31 2.17 13.96 -4.59
CA ASP A 31 1.29 12.95 -5.17
C ASP A 31 2.06 11.67 -5.54
N LYS A 32 3.28 11.81 -6.11
CA LYS A 32 4.14 10.66 -6.41
C LYS A 32 4.57 9.90 -5.16
N LYS A 33 4.94 10.61 -4.09
CA LYS A 33 5.32 9.98 -2.83
C LYS A 33 4.14 9.28 -2.18
N ASP A 34 2.95 9.86 -2.28
CA ASP A 34 1.75 9.27 -1.73
C ASP A 34 1.29 8.04 -2.55
N GLU A 35 1.41 8.10 -3.88
CA GLU A 35 1.16 6.96 -4.76
C GLU A 35 2.11 5.79 -4.47
N GLU A 36 3.40 6.04 -4.29
CA GLU A 36 4.38 5.02 -3.89
C GLU A 36 4.03 4.41 -2.51
N ARG A 37 3.67 5.25 -1.54
CA ARG A 37 3.26 4.79 -0.20
C ARG A 37 1.99 3.96 -0.25
N ASP A 38 1.02 4.34 -1.06
CA ASP A 38 -0.26 3.63 -1.16
C ASP A 38 -0.11 2.32 -1.94
N ALA A 39 0.78 2.25 -2.93
CA ALA A 39 1.14 0.99 -3.58
C ALA A 39 1.76 -0.01 -2.60
N VAL A 40 2.66 0.45 -1.72
CA VAL A 40 3.25 -0.38 -0.66
C VAL A 40 2.19 -0.88 0.32
N LYS A 41 1.30 0.01 0.79
CA LYS A 41 0.18 -0.39 1.67
C LYS A 41 -0.77 -1.36 1.00
N ALA A 42 -1.03 -1.22 -0.30
CA ALA A 42 -1.89 -2.13 -1.03
C ALA A 42 -1.30 -3.55 -1.04
N LYS A 43 0.01 -3.68 -1.29
CA LYS A 43 0.71 -4.98 -1.20
C LYS A 43 0.65 -5.56 0.22
N GLU A 44 0.88 -4.74 1.24
CA GLU A 44 0.74 -5.14 2.65
C GLU A 44 -0.66 -5.67 2.97
N ASN A 45 -1.70 -4.92 2.59
CA ASN A 45 -3.09 -5.29 2.86
C ASN A 45 -3.49 -6.61 2.18
N VAL A 46 -3.03 -6.84 0.94
CA VAL A 46 -3.27 -8.10 0.24
C VAL A 46 -2.64 -9.28 0.98
N LEU A 47 -1.39 -9.13 1.43
CA LEU A 47 -0.71 -10.17 2.20
C LEU A 47 -1.44 -10.46 3.52
N ILE A 48 -1.85 -9.41 4.25
CA ILE A 48 -2.61 -9.58 5.50
C ILE A 48 -3.90 -10.35 5.25
N LEU A 49 -4.66 -9.99 4.21
CA LEU A 49 -5.91 -10.67 3.85
C LEU A 49 -5.67 -12.15 3.50
N LYS A 50 -4.61 -12.46 2.75
CA LYS A 50 -4.20 -13.84 2.47
C LYS A 50 -3.91 -14.59 3.77
N SER A 51 -3.14 -14.01 4.69
CA SER A 51 -2.79 -14.63 5.98
C SER A 51 -4.02 -14.94 6.82
N VAL A 52 -4.95 -13.97 6.93
CA VAL A 52 -6.20 -14.16 7.65
C VAL A 52 -7.04 -15.27 7.03
N ASN A 53 -7.12 -15.34 5.71
CA ASN A 53 -7.86 -16.39 5.01
C ASN A 53 -7.24 -17.78 5.23
N ALA A 54 -5.91 -17.91 5.13
CA ALA A 54 -5.22 -19.17 5.35
C ALA A 54 -5.41 -19.67 6.79
N VAL A 55 -5.29 -18.78 7.79
CA VAL A 55 -5.60 -19.09 9.20
C VAL A 55 -7.07 -19.50 9.36
N GLY A 56 -7.99 -18.81 8.69
CA GLY A 56 -9.42 -19.14 8.71
C GLY A 56 -9.70 -20.56 8.19
N LYS A 57 -9.14 -20.91 7.03
CA LYS A 57 -9.24 -22.26 6.44
C LYS A 57 -8.67 -23.33 7.38
N LEU A 58 -7.47 -23.09 7.94
CA LEU A 58 -6.84 -23.99 8.89
C LEU A 58 -7.70 -24.16 10.15
N THR A 59 -8.27 -23.08 10.66
CA THR A 59 -9.17 -23.09 11.83
C THR A 59 -10.43 -23.89 11.57
N VAL A 60 -11.02 -23.77 10.38
CA VAL A 60 -12.20 -24.56 9.98
C VAL A 60 -11.84 -26.04 9.88
N ALA A 61 -10.73 -26.38 9.20
CA ALA A 61 -10.27 -27.76 9.09
C ALA A 61 -10.00 -28.39 10.47
N ASN A 62 -9.37 -27.63 11.37
CA ASN A 62 -9.11 -28.05 12.75
C ASN A 62 -10.41 -28.23 13.54
N SER A 63 -11.35 -27.29 13.41
CA SER A 63 -12.64 -27.35 14.10
C SER A 63 -13.48 -28.55 13.65
N ILE A 64 -13.45 -28.90 12.37
CA ILE A 64 -14.09 -30.12 11.85
C ILE A 64 -13.43 -31.37 12.45
N ALA A 65 -12.10 -31.42 12.50
CA ALA A 65 -11.39 -32.55 13.09
C ALA A 65 -11.68 -32.71 14.59
N LEU A 66 -11.76 -31.60 15.34
CA LEU A 66 -12.11 -31.62 16.77
C LEU A 66 -13.57 -32.04 17.00
N ARG A 67 -14.51 -31.56 16.17
CA ARG A 67 -15.94 -31.88 16.28
C ARG A 67 -16.24 -33.33 15.90
N ASP A 68 -15.66 -33.80 14.80
CA ASP A 68 -16.02 -35.08 14.17
C ASP A 68 -15.04 -36.20 14.55
N GLY A 69 -13.95 -35.89 15.26
CA GLY A 69 -12.89 -36.84 15.64
C GLY A 69 -12.07 -37.36 14.47
N LYS A 70 -12.26 -36.80 13.26
CA LYS A 70 -11.60 -37.20 12.02
C LYS A 70 -11.37 -36.00 11.12
N ILE A 71 -10.26 -36.00 10.39
CA ILE A 71 -9.95 -34.93 9.44
C ILE A 71 -10.88 -34.98 8.22
N ASN A 72 -11.22 -33.83 7.66
CA ASN A 72 -12.05 -33.69 6.45
C ASN A 72 -11.28 -33.82 5.13
N GLY A 73 -9.98 -34.15 5.19
CA GLY A 73 -9.09 -34.21 4.02
C GLY A 73 -8.42 -32.87 3.67
N GLU A 74 -8.93 -31.74 4.15
CA GLU A 74 -8.42 -30.39 3.80
C GLU A 74 -7.25 -29.95 4.68
N MET A 75 -6.92 -30.71 5.73
CA MET A 75 -5.96 -30.28 6.75
C MET A 75 -4.54 -30.12 6.20
N HIS A 76 -4.12 -30.99 5.28
CA HIS A 76 -2.80 -30.91 4.66
C HIS A 76 -2.68 -29.67 3.77
N THR A 77 -3.66 -29.46 2.89
CA THR A 77 -3.73 -28.28 2.03
C THR A 77 -3.81 -26.98 2.81
N ALA A 78 -4.60 -26.94 3.90
CA ALA A 78 -4.69 -25.75 4.74
C ALA A 78 -3.37 -25.43 5.48
N LEU A 79 -2.61 -26.45 5.87
CA LEU A 79 -1.28 -26.28 6.47
C LEU A 79 -0.25 -25.81 5.43
N GLU A 80 -0.29 -26.36 4.22
CA GLU A 80 0.57 -25.95 3.10
C GLU A 80 0.31 -24.49 2.72
N GLU A 81 -0.95 -24.12 2.47
CA GLU A 81 -1.35 -22.75 2.16
C GLU A 81 -0.97 -21.76 3.28
N TYR A 82 -1.12 -22.16 4.54
CA TYR A 82 -0.64 -21.35 5.67
C TYR A 82 0.87 -21.16 5.63
N GLY A 83 1.65 -22.23 5.40
CA GLY A 83 3.11 -22.15 5.35
C GLY A 83 3.64 -21.29 4.21
N GLU A 84 3.01 -21.35 3.04
CA GLU A 84 3.36 -20.50 1.89
C GLU A 84 3.10 -19.02 2.20
N VAL A 85 1.92 -18.71 2.73
CA VAL A 85 1.53 -17.32 3.04
C VAL A 85 2.33 -16.75 4.21
N ASP A 86 2.65 -17.56 5.23
CA ASP A 86 3.53 -17.18 6.34
C ASP A 86 4.92 -16.80 5.83
N LYS A 87 5.48 -17.62 4.93
CA LYS A 87 6.76 -17.32 4.28
C LYS A 87 6.71 -16.05 3.43
N GLU A 88 5.68 -15.88 2.61
CA GLU A 88 5.49 -14.67 1.77
C GLU A 88 5.41 -13.40 2.64
N MET A 89 4.67 -13.46 3.76
CA MET A 89 4.57 -12.37 4.72
C MET A 89 5.90 -12.09 5.42
N TYR A 90 6.61 -13.14 5.84
CA TYR A 90 7.90 -13.01 6.49
C TYR A 90 8.94 -12.35 5.58
N GLU A 91 9.03 -12.80 4.32
CA GLU A 91 9.90 -12.20 3.30
C GLU A 91 9.53 -10.73 3.08
N TYR A 92 8.23 -10.39 2.96
CA TYR A 92 7.78 -9.01 2.84
C TYR A 92 8.20 -8.13 4.04
N LEU A 93 8.08 -8.63 5.27
CA LEU A 93 8.48 -7.91 6.47
C LEU A 93 10.00 -7.71 6.54
N LEU A 94 10.78 -8.70 6.12
CA LEU A 94 12.24 -8.59 6.01
C LEU A 94 12.64 -7.54 4.97
N GLU A 95 12.08 -7.60 3.76
CA GLU A 95 12.33 -6.61 2.71
C GLU A 95 12.03 -5.19 3.19
N ARG A 96 10.87 -4.99 3.84
CA ARG A 96 10.46 -3.69 4.37
C ARG A 96 11.38 -3.19 5.48
N ASN A 97 11.88 -4.09 6.34
CA ASN A 97 12.80 -3.72 7.41
C ASN A 97 14.19 -3.38 6.85
N ALA A 98 14.66 -4.13 5.86
CA ALA A 98 15.95 -3.89 5.18
C ALA A 98 15.96 -2.62 4.31
N GLN A 99 14.79 -2.16 3.84
CA GLN A 99 14.64 -0.92 3.07
C GLN A 99 14.42 0.34 3.95
N LYS A 100 14.37 0.21 5.28
CA LYS A 100 14.36 1.35 6.22
C LYS A 100 15.77 1.90 6.44
#